data_AF-A0A7S2LCX1-F1
#
_entry.id   AF-A0A7S2LCX1-F1
#
_cell.length_a   1.000
_cell.length_b   1.000
_cell.length_c   1.000
_cell.angle_alpha   90.00
_cell.angle_beta   90.00
_cell.angle_gamma   90.00
#
_symmetry.space_group_name_H-M   'P 1'
#
loop_
_entity.id
_entity.type
_entity.pdbx_description
1 polymer ?
#
loop_
_entity_poly.entity_id
_entity_poly.type
_entity_poly.pdbx_seq_one_letter_code
_entity_poly.pdbx_strand_id
1 'polypeptide(L)'
;IPGCIGTPEPGEDYCRYPQLTFVGNPPPATLGLCEGDCDTDSDCGPNLECFQRPATESVTGCLGTGGSGTDYCALRLTTNTLFLKGNNGSPSENFPLGRCEGDCDSDADCQLGLVCQQRTGSETIPGCIGTPEPGEDYCRYPQLTFVGNPPPATLGLCEGDCDTDSDCGPNLECFQRPATESVTGCLGTGGSGTDYCALRLTTNTLFLKGNNGSPSENFPLGRCEGDCDSDADCQLGLVCQQRTGSETIPGCIGT
;
A
#
# COMPACT_ATOMS: atom_id res chain seq x y z
N ILE A 1 20.58 -9.37 -27.17
CA ILE A 1 20.84 -8.56 -25.95
C ILE A 1 20.23 -9.33 -24.79
N PRO A 2 20.96 -9.66 -23.72
CA PRO A 2 20.40 -10.44 -22.61
C PRO A 2 19.12 -9.78 -22.08
N GLY A 3 18.03 -10.54 -21.97
CA GLY A 3 16.72 -10.06 -21.54
C GLY A 3 15.82 -9.45 -22.63
N CYS A 4 16.31 -9.20 -23.85
CA CYS A 4 15.49 -8.70 -24.96
C CYS A 4 15.01 -9.84 -25.88
N ILE A 5 13.78 -9.75 -26.39
CA ILE A 5 13.20 -10.69 -27.36
C ILE A 5 13.32 -10.09 -28.78
N GLY A 6 13.79 -10.89 -29.75
CA GLY A 6 13.91 -10.51 -31.16
C GLY A 6 15.35 -10.48 -31.68
N THR A 7 15.50 -10.22 -32.98
CA THR A 7 16.80 -10.05 -33.65
C THR A 7 17.12 -8.56 -33.77
N PRO A 8 18.29 -8.09 -33.30
CA PRO A 8 18.69 -6.70 -33.49
C PRO A 8 18.96 -6.42 -34.97
N GLU A 9 18.56 -5.24 -35.44
CA GLU A 9 18.88 -4.73 -36.77
C GLU A 9 20.37 -4.36 -36.84
N PRO A 10 21.07 -4.72 -37.93
CA PRO A 10 22.49 -4.41 -38.08
C PRO A 10 22.76 -2.90 -38.08
N GLY A 11 23.64 -2.45 -37.18
CA GLY A 11 24.08 -1.06 -37.10
C GLY A 11 23.24 -0.17 -36.19
N GLU A 12 22.19 -0.70 -35.57
CA GLU A 12 21.32 0.05 -34.65
C GLU A 12 21.72 -0.15 -33.18
N ASP A 13 21.57 0.91 -32.39
CA ASP A 13 21.83 0.93 -30.95
C ASP A 13 20.55 0.64 -30.16
N TYR A 14 20.69 -0.11 -29.06
CA TYR A 14 19.56 -0.52 -28.23
C TYR A 14 19.81 -0.23 -26.76
N CYS A 15 18.80 0.36 -26.10
CA CYS A 15 18.78 0.49 -24.65
C CYS A 15 18.61 -0.89 -24.01
N ARG A 16 19.35 -1.16 -22.93
CA ARG A 16 19.25 -2.39 -22.16
C ARG A 16 19.41 -2.11 -20.68
N TYR A 17 18.93 -3.04 -19.85
CA TYR A 17 19.19 -2.99 -18.42
C TYR A 17 20.69 -3.12 -18.10
N PRO A 18 21.18 -2.47 -17.02
CA PRO A 18 22.55 -2.64 -16.55
C PRO A 18 22.78 -4.03 -15.97
N GLN A 19 24.04 -4.42 -15.78
CA GLN A 19 24.38 -5.64 -15.03
C GLN A 19 24.51 -5.31 -13.55
N LEU A 20 24.08 -6.24 -12.69
CA LEU A 20 24.37 -6.17 -11.26
C LEU A 20 25.88 -6.18 -11.03
N THR A 21 26.36 -5.19 -10.29
CA THR A 21 27.80 -5.01 -10.03
C THR A 21 28.04 -4.75 -8.54
N PHE A 22 28.90 -5.55 -7.90
CA PHE A 22 29.40 -5.26 -6.56
C PHE A 22 30.53 -4.23 -6.66
N VAL A 23 30.34 -3.07 -6.03
CA VAL A 23 31.29 -1.95 -5.99
C VAL A 23 32.07 -1.96 -4.67
N GLY A 24 31.41 -2.24 -3.54
CA GLY A 24 32.06 -2.36 -2.22
C GLY A 24 31.08 -2.21 -1.05
N ASN A 25 31.49 -2.67 0.13
CA ASN A 25 30.83 -2.46 1.42
C ASN A 25 31.88 -2.05 2.48
N PRO A 26 31.90 -0.79 2.96
CA PRO A 26 31.01 0.30 2.56
C PRO A 26 31.31 0.79 1.13
N PRO A 27 30.33 1.35 0.41
CA PRO A 27 30.54 1.91 -0.92
C PRO A 27 31.56 3.06 -0.93
N PRO A 28 32.48 3.12 -1.93
CA PRO A 28 33.48 4.18 -2.01
C PRO A 28 32.92 5.54 -2.49
N ALA A 29 31.71 5.53 -3.07
CA ALA A 29 30.96 6.68 -3.54
C ALA A 29 29.48 6.30 -3.64
N THR A 30 28.60 7.29 -3.86
CA THR A 30 27.18 7.06 -4.14
C THR A 30 27.00 6.10 -5.31
N LEU A 31 26.18 5.07 -5.11
CA LEU A 31 25.94 3.97 -6.04
C LEU A 31 24.87 4.33 -7.10
N GLY A 32 25.08 3.87 -8.32
CA GLY A 32 24.14 3.97 -9.42
C GLY A 32 23.15 2.80 -9.49
N LEU A 33 22.28 2.82 -10.51
CA LEU A 33 21.32 1.75 -10.76
C LEU A 33 22.04 0.40 -10.99
N CYS A 34 21.59 -0.63 -10.29
CA CYS A 34 22.17 -1.99 -10.30
C CYS A 34 23.58 -2.10 -9.71
N GLU A 35 24.05 -1.08 -8.97
CA GLU A 35 25.31 -1.12 -8.25
C GLU A 35 25.04 -1.41 -6.76
N GLY A 36 25.82 -2.33 -6.20
CA GLY A 36 25.82 -2.73 -4.80
C GLY A 36 27.17 -2.43 -4.15
N ASP A 37 27.34 -2.55 -2.84
CA ASP A 37 26.46 -3.14 -1.84
C ASP A 37 25.92 -2.01 -0.95
N CYS A 38 24.71 -1.52 -1.22
CA CYS A 38 24.12 -0.43 -0.45
C CYS A 38 23.63 -0.95 0.91
N ASP A 39 23.79 -0.20 2.00
CA ASP A 39 23.22 -0.59 3.29
C ASP A 39 21.90 0.17 3.55
N THR A 40 21.76 1.37 2.98
CA THR A 40 20.62 2.27 3.17
C THR A 40 20.28 3.00 1.86
N ASP A 41 19.08 3.60 1.78
CA ASP A 41 18.71 4.45 0.62
C ASP A 41 19.69 5.63 0.41
N SER A 42 20.44 6.03 1.45
CA SER A 42 21.40 7.13 1.38
C SER A 42 22.68 6.79 0.61
N ASP A 43 22.98 5.49 0.44
CA ASP A 43 24.09 5.03 -0.40
C ASP A 43 23.77 5.15 -1.89
N CYS A 44 22.49 5.27 -2.22
CA CYS A 44 21.99 5.27 -3.58
C CYS A 44 21.88 6.66 -4.19
N GLY A 45 22.07 6.71 -5.51
CA GLY A 45 21.86 7.91 -6.30
C GLY A 45 20.41 8.40 -6.26
N PRO A 46 20.14 9.60 -6.81
CA PRO A 46 18.81 10.19 -6.78
C PRO A 46 17.76 9.29 -7.48
N ASN A 47 16.59 9.18 -6.86
CA ASN A 47 15.46 8.34 -7.28
C ASN A 47 15.73 6.82 -7.23
N LEU A 48 16.80 6.39 -6.56
CA LEU A 48 17.07 4.98 -6.31
C LEU A 48 16.86 4.69 -4.83
N GLU A 49 16.39 3.49 -4.57
CA GLU A 49 16.20 2.94 -3.23
C GLU A 49 17.10 1.72 -3.10
N CYS A 50 17.60 1.47 -1.89
CA CYS A 50 18.42 0.29 -1.63
C CYS A 50 17.51 -0.94 -1.51
N PHE A 51 17.57 -1.82 -2.50
CA PHE A 51 16.84 -3.08 -2.51
C PHE A 51 17.63 -4.11 -1.71
N GLN A 52 17.14 -4.37 -0.49
CA GLN A 52 17.74 -5.29 0.47
C GLN A 52 17.53 -6.73 0.02
N ARG A 53 18.55 -7.58 0.12
CA ARG A 53 18.56 -8.96 -0.41
C ARG A 53 19.22 -9.90 0.57
N PRO A 54 18.48 -10.81 1.22
CA PRO A 54 19.10 -11.80 2.10
C PRO A 54 19.94 -12.84 1.33
N ALA A 55 19.64 -13.09 0.05
CA ALA A 55 20.35 -14.07 -0.77
C ALA A 55 20.50 -13.63 -2.23
N THR A 56 19.76 -14.26 -3.14
CA THR A 56 19.96 -14.15 -4.60
C THR A 56 18.73 -13.66 -5.35
N GLU A 57 17.86 -12.94 -4.65
CA GLU A 57 16.60 -12.37 -5.13
C GLU A 57 16.82 -11.58 -6.42
N SER A 58 15.87 -11.61 -7.34
CA SER A 58 16.02 -10.89 -8.60
C SER A 58 15.80 -9.38 -8.40
N VAL A 59 16.68 -8.55 -8.97
CA VAL A 59 16.51 -7.09 -8.92
C VAL A 59 15.81 -6.63 -10.21
N THR A 60 14.56 -6.16 -10.06
CA THR A 60 13.75 -5.71 -11.20
C THR A 60 14.46 -4.58 -11.96
N GLY A 61 14.60 -4.74 -13.27
CA GLY A 61 15.29 -3.75 -14.11
C GLY A 61 16.82 -3.88 -14.14
N CYS A 62 17.36 -4.96 -13.57
CA CYS A 62 18.77 -5.31 -13.64
C CYS A 62 18.97 -6.71 -14.26
N LEU A 63 20.15 -6.96 -14.82
CA LEU A 63 20.55 -8.25 -15.37
C LEU A 63 21.58 -8.94 -14.49
N GLY A 64 21.55 -10.27 -14.47
CA GLY A 64 22.43 -11.10 -13.65
C GLY A 64 21.75 -11.55 -12.36
N THR A 65 22.47 -12.34 -11.56
CA THR A 65 21.96 -12.90 -10.28
C THR A 65 22.50 -12.17 -9.05
N GLY A 66 23.49 -11.29 -9.22
CA GLY A 66 24.17 -10.63 -8.11
C GLY A 66 24.96 -11.59 -7.22
N GLY A 67 25.63 -11.03 -6.21
CA GLY A 67 26.20 -11.80 -5.10
C GLY A 67 25.11 -12.23 -4.11
N SER A 68 25.36 -13.30 -3.35
CA SER A 68 24.49 -13.70 -2.23
C SER A 68 24.62 -12.67 -1.12
N GLY A 69 23.50 -12.13 -0.64
CA GLY A 69 23.50 -11.13 0.43
C GLY A 69 24.04 -9.76 -0.01
N THR A 70 24.13 -9.51 -1.32
CA THR A 70 24.50 -8.20 -1.86
C THR A 70 23.25 -7.41 -2.18
N ASP A 71 23.17 -6.21 -1.63
CA ASP A 71 22.09 -5.26 -1.83
C ASP A 71 22.40 -4.36 -3.04
N TYR A 72 21.36 -3.83 -3.68
CA TYR A 72 21.54 -3.05 -4.90
C TYR A 72 20.64 -1.83 -4.94
N CYS A 73 21.21 -0.72 -5.40
CA CYS A 73 20.42 0.46 -5.69
C CYS A 73 19.52 0.21 -6.91
N ALA A 74 18.21 0.29 -6.70
CA ALA A 74 17.20 -0.08 -7.68
C ALA A 74 16.11 1.00 -7.80
N LEU A 75 15.43 1.00 -8.95
CA LEU A 75 14.25 1.84 -9.15
C LEU A 75 13.02 1.19 -8.54
N ARG A 76 12.32 1.94 -7.68
CA ARG A 76 10.96 1.58 -7.26
C ARG A 76 9.95 2.46 -7.99
N LEU A 77 9.34 1.91 -9.04
CA LEU A 77 8.50 2.69 -9.97
C LEU A 77 7.27 3.30 -9.31
N THR A 78 6.67 2.59 -8.36
CA THR A 78 5.51 3.05 -7.59
C THR A 78 5.54 2.45 -6.19
N THR A 79 4.79 3.04 -5.26
CA THR A 79 4.56 2.46 -3.92
C THR A 79 3.88 1.09 -3.96
N ASN A 80 3.35 0.67 -5.10
CA ASN A 80 2.68 -0.63 -5.25
C ASN A 80 3.61 -1.69 -5.82
N THR A 81 4.85 -1.33 -6.15
CA THR A 81 5.85 -2.28 -6.60
C THR A 81 6.46 -2.95 -5.39
N LEU A 82 6.52 -4.30 -5.43
CA LEU A 82 7.18 -5.10 -4.39
C LEU A 82 8.64 -4.68 -4.26
N PHE A 83 9.08 -4.44 -3.02
CA PHE A 83 10.41 -3.95 -2.75
C PHE A 83 10.89 -4.38 -1.36
N LEU A 84 11.97 -5.15 -1.28
CA LEU A 84 12.56 -5.52 0.00
C LEU A 84 13.33 -4.33 0.55
N LYS A 85 12.96 -3.91 1.76
CA LYS A 85 13.49 -2.71 2.41
C LYS A 85 14.31 -3.00 3.65
N GLY A 86 14.23 -4.21 4.19
CA GLY A 86 14.98 -4.58 5.38
C GLY A 86 14.25 -5.66 6.15
N ASN A 87 14.94 -6.26 7.12
CA ASN A 87 14.43 -7.37 7.94
C ASN A 87 14.69 -7.07 9.41
N ASN A 88 13.79 -7.50 10.32
CA ASN A 88 13.97 -7.43 11.77
C ASN A 88 14.31 -6.00 12.28
N GLY A 89 13.70 -4.98 11.68
CA GLY A 89 13.92 -3.58 12.04
C GLY A 89 15.23 -2.98 11.54
N SER A 90 15.90 -3.62 10.58
CA SER A 90 17.16 -3.15 9.98
C SER A 90 17.07 -3.02 8.46
N PRO A 91 17.51 -1.89 7.88
CA PRO A 91 17.97 -0.68 8.55
C PRO A 91 16.79 0.07 9.19
N SER A 92 17.01 0.63 10.39
CA SER A 92 15.93 1.14 11.25
C SER A 92 15.11 2.28 10.64
N GLU A 93 15.70 3.07 9.75
CA GLU A 93 15.06 4.15 9.03
C GLU A 93 14.00 3.69 8.03
N ASN A 94 14.03 2.43 7.61
CA ASN A 94 13.05 1.86 6.69
C ASN A 94 11.80 1.37 7.43
N PHE A 95 11.82 1.32 8.76
CA PHE A 95 10.69 0.86 9.58
C PHE A 95 9.93 2.04 10.21
N PRO A 96 8.59 1.96 10.29
CA PRO A 96 7.74 0.87 9.80
C PRO A 96 7.62 0.85 8.26
N LEU A 97 7.55 -0.36 7.71
CA LEU A 97 7.49 -0.68 6.29
C LEU A 97 6.15 -0.24 5.67
N GLY A 98 6.24 0.38 4.50
CA GLY A 98 5.10 0.79 3.69
C GLY A 98 4.42 -0.34 2.93
N ARG A 99 3.35 -0.02 2.20
CA ARG A 99 2.65 -1.01 1.38
C ARG A 99 3.58 -1.59 0.31
N CYS A 100 3.50 -2.91 0.11
CA CYS A 100 4.35 -3.67 -0.82
C CYS A 100 5.85 -3.64 -0.46
N GLU A 101 6.20 -3.15 0.73
CA GLU A 101 7.56 -3.26 1.25
C GLU A 101 7.67 -4.52 2.08
N GLY A 102 8.84 -5.15 1.97
CA GLY A 102 9.03 -6.49 2.48
C GLY A 102 10.19 -6.69 3.42
N ASP A 103 10.07 -7.90 3.97
CA ASP A 103 10.59 -8.59 5.14
C ASP A 103 10.06 -8.09 6.50
N CYS A 104 8.73 -7.95 6.60
CA CYS A 104 8.03 -7.75 7.87
C CYS A 104 7.94 -9.07 8.65
N ASP A 105 8.08 -9.04 9.98
CA ASP A 105 7.90 -10.23 10.83
C ASP A 105 6.52 -10.22 11.52
N SER A 106 5.93 -9.04 11.69
CA SER A 106 4.66 -8.81 12.37
C SER A 106 3.93 -7.57 11.84
N ASP A 107 2.65 -7.43 12.16
CA ASP A 107 1.87 -6.22 11.82
C ASP A 107 2.50 -4.93 12.37
N ALA A 108 3.29 -5.02 13.46
CA ALA A 108 3.96 -3.88 14.06
C ALA A 108 5.13 -3.35 13.21
N ASP A 109 5.66 -4.17 12.31
CA ASP A 109 6.72 -3.77 11.37
C ASP A 109 6.15 -2.98 10.18
N CYS A 110 4.83 -3.01 10.00
CA CYS A 110 4.14 -2.31 8.94
C CYS A 110 3.58 -0.95 9.39
N GLN A 111 3.45 -0.01 8.45
CA GLN A 111 2.80 1.27 8.69
C GLN A 111 1.34 1.08 9.13
N LEU A 112 0.82 2.07 9.87
CA LEU A 112 -0.57 2.07 10.32
C LEU A 112 -1.52 1.79 9.15
N GLY A 113 -2.39 0.81 9.34
CA GLY A 113 -3.37 0.41 8.33
C GLY A 113 -2.94 -0.74 7.43
N LEU A 114 -1.77 -1.33 7.68
CA LEU A 114 -1.26 -2.48 6.97
C LEU A 114 -1.13 -3.68 7.92
N VAL A 115 -1.12 -4.86 7.32
CA VAL A 115 -0.84 -6.14 7.99
C VAL A 115 0.32 -6.82 7.30
N CYS A 116 1.11 -7.57 8.05
CA CYS A 116 2.18 -8.36 7.52
C CYS A 116 1.62 -9.67 6.95
N GLN A 117 1.73 -9.85 5.63
CA GLN A 117 1.40 -11.14 5.03
C GLN A 117 2.61 -12.05 5.11
N GLN A 118 2.64 -12.87 6.16
CA GLN A 118 3.61 -13.95 6.28
C GLN A 118 3.41 -15.01 5.18
N ARG A 119 4.50 -15.48 4.59
CA ARG A 119 4.53 -16.35 3.42
C ARG A 119 5.51 -17.48 3.63
N THR A 120 5.24 -18.60 2.97
CA THR A 120 6.12 -19.79 3.05
C THR A 120 6.59 -20.26 1.68
N GLY A 121 6.07 -19.66 0.61
CA GLY A 121 6.42 -19.99 -0.76
C GLY A 121 6.15 -18.82 -1.69
N SER A 122 5.48 -19.09 -2.81
CA SER A 122 5.26 -18.13 -3.89
C SER A 122 3.86 -17.49 -3.86
N GLU A 123 3.23 -17.37 -2.69
CA GLU A 123 1.91 -16.75 -2.56
C GLU A 123 1.94 -15.32 -3.13
N THR A 124 0.89 -14.87 -3.80
CA THR A 124 0.88 -13.48 -4.29
C THR A 124 0.59 -12.50 -3.16
N ILE A 125 1.03 -11.25 -3.31
CA ILE A 125 0.63 -10.12 -2.45
C ILE A 125 -0.44 -9.32 -3.19
N PRO A 126 -1.74 -9.46 -2.85
CA PRO A 126 -2.80 -8.80 -3.60
C PRO A 126 -2.69 -7.27 -3.50
N GLY A 127 -2.85 -6.60 -4.64
CA GLY A 127 -2.70 -5.14 -4.75
C GLY A 127 -1.27 -4.65 -4.98
N CYS A 128 -0.28 -5.55 -4.99
CA CYS A 128 1.10 -5.25 -5.33
C CYS A 128 1.47 -5.76 -6.73
N ILE A 129 2.42 -5.06 -7.36
CA ILE A 129 2.96 -5.35 -8.69
C ILE A 129 4.35 -5.96 -8.52
N GLY A 130 4.61 -7.05 -9.24
CA GLY A 130 5.87 -7.76 -9.23
C GLY A 130 5.69 -9.23 -8.88
N THR A 131 6.78 -9.97 -8.91
CA THR A 131 6.81 -11.35 -8.43
C THR A 131 7.49 -11.33 -7.06
N PRO A 132 6.76 -11.65 -5.97
CA PRO A 132 7.36 -11.69 -4.65
C PRO A 132 8.36 -12.86 -4.59
N GLU A 133 9.48 -12.60 -3.95
CA GLU A 133 10.50 -13.63 -3.71
C GLU A 133 9.94 -14.72 -2.78
N PRO A 134 10.28 -16.01 -3.00
CA PRO A 134 9.69 -17.09 -2.22
C PRO A 134 10.03 -17.00 -0.73
N GLY A 135 9.01 -17.06 0.13
CA GLY A 135 9.18 -17.03 1.58
C GLY A 135 9.39 -15.64 2.19
N GLU A 136 9.51 -14.59 1.37
CA GLU A 136 9.62 -13.21 1.86
C GLU A 136 8.25 -12.64 2.24
N ASP A 137 8.21 -11.89 3.32
CA ASP A 137 6.98 -11.33 3.89
C ASP A 137 6.79 -9.89 3.43
N TYR A 138 5.54 -9.43 3.30
CA TYR A 138 5.26 -8.08 2.80
C TYR A 138 4.08 -7.44 3.51
N CYS A 139 4.22 -6.14 3.75
CA CYS A 139 3.14 -5.31 4.26
C CYS A 139 2.09 -5.06 3.17
N ARG A 140 0.82 -5.34 3.49
CA ARG A 140 -0.32 -5.11 2.59
C ARG A 140 -1.52 -4.58 3.33
N TYR A 141 -2.51 -4.12 2.59
CA TYR A 141 -3.82 -3.82 3.19
C TYR A 141 -4.50 -5.10 3.72
N PRO A 142 -5.26 -5.03 4.82
CA PRO A 142 -6.07 -6.14 5.30
C PRO A 142 -7.24 -6.45 4.36
N GLN A 143 -7.83 -7.64 4.51
CA GLN A 143 -9.02 -8.05 3.74
C GLN A 143 -10.28 -7.64 4.49
N LEU A 144 -11.31 -7.19 3.76
CA LEU A 144 -12.64 -6.97 4.32
C LEU A 144 -13.21 -8.28 4.86
N THR A 145 -13.64 -8.26 6.13
CA THR A 145 -14.18 -9.44 6.82
C THR A 145 -15.48 -9.09 7.52
N PHE A 146 -16.54 -9.86 7.26
CA PHE A 146 -17.79 -9.76 8.03
C PHE A 146 -17.66 -10.60 9.30
N VAL A 147 -17.76 -9.94 10.46
CA VAL A 147 -17.66 -10.55 11.79
C VAL A 147 -19.06 -10.82 12.37
N GLY A 148 -20.00 -9.89 12.20
CA GLY A 148 -21.39 -10.06 12.63
C GLY A 148 -22.18 -8.77 12.74
N ASN A 149 -23.51 -8.88 12.83
CA ASN A 149 -24.46 -7.79 13.10
C ASN A 149 -25.53 -8.28 14.12
N PRO A 150 -25.54 -7.79 15.38
CA PRO A 150 -24.58 -6.84 15.93
C PRO A 150 -23.19 -7.48 16.09
N PRO A 151 -22.09 -6.70 16.07
CA PRO A 151 -20.75 -7.20 16.29
C PRO A 151 -20.60 -7.87 17.68
N PRO A 152 -19.90 -9.02 17.78
CA PRO A 152 -19.72 -9.73 19.05
C PRO A 152 -18.71 -9.06 20.00
N ALA A 153 -17.85 -8.19 19.46
CA ALA A 153 -16.83 -7.43 20.16
C ALA A 153 -16.48 -6.19 19.32
N THR A 154 -15.67 -5.29 19.89
CA THR A 154 -15.10 -4.15 19.15
C THR A 154 -14.34 -4.63 17.91
N LEU A 155 -14.66 -4.05 16.76
CA LEU A 155 -14.15 -4.42 15.45
C LEU A 155 -12.81 -3.75 15.14
N GLY A 156 -11.93 -4.50 14.48
CA GLY A 156 -10.65 -4.03 13.96
C GLY A 156 -10.78 -3.39 12.57
N LEU A 157 -9.64 -2.99 12.02
CA LEU A 157 -9.57 -2.40 10.69
C LEU A 157 -10.03 -3.40 9.61
N CYS A 158 -10.88 -2.94 8.70
CA CYS A 158 -11.51 -3.72 7.63
C CYS A 158 -12.43 -4.84 8.15
N GLU A 159 -12.85 -4.79 9.41
CA GLU A 159 -13.85 -5.69 9.98
C GLU A 159 -15.22 -5.00 10.01
N GLY A 160 -16.25 -5.73 9.61
CA GLY A 160 -17.66 -5.33 9.64
C GLY A 160 -18.47 -6.25 10.54
N ASP A 161 -19.73 -5.98 10.85
CA ASP A 161 -20.62 -4.95 10.28
C ASP A 161 -20.88 -3.90 11.36
N CYS A 162 -20.12 -2.81 11.36
CA CYS A 162 -20.26 -1.77 12.39
C CYS A 162 -21.53 -0.94 12.14
N ASP A 163 -22.28 -0.57 13.19
CA ASP A 163 -23.43 0.33 13.03
C ASP A 163 -23.03 1.78 13.34
N THR A 164 -22.05 1.98 14.23
CA THR A 164 -21.56 3.30 14.67
C THR A 164 -20.04 3.29 14.86
N ASP A 165 -19.43 4.48 14.94
CA ASP A 165 -17.99 4.61 15.29
C ASP A 165 -17.64 3.94 16.63
N SER A 166 -18.62 3.74 17.53
CA SER A 166 -18.40 3.09 18.82
C SER A 166 -18.22 1.57 18.77
N ASP A 167 -18.61 0.95 17.65
CA ASP A 167 -18.34 -0.48 17.40
C ASP A 167 -16.88 -0.71 16.97
N CYS A 168 -16.20 0.35 16.55
CA CYS A 168 -14.86 0.30 16.02
C CYS A 168 -13.78 0.49 17.09
N GLY A 169 -12.62 -0.13 16.84
CA GLY A 169 -11.44 0.04 17.66
C GLY A 169 -10.88 1.47 17.64
N PRO A 170 -9.88 1.76 18.49
CA PRO A 170 -9.26 3.08 18.55
C PRO A 170 -8.76 3.56 17.17
N ASN A 171 -8.96 4.84 16.87
CA ASN A 171 -8.59 5.50 15.61
C ASN A 171 -9.31 4.98 14.36
N LEU A 172 -10.37 4.18 14.52
CA LEU A 172 -11.20 3.71 13.42
C LEU A 172 -12.56 4.39 13.49
N GLU A 173 -13.12 4.62 12.31
CA GLU A 173 -14.45 5.16 12.10
C GLU A 173 -15.26 4.12 11.32
N CYS A 174 -16.57 4.07 11.56
CA CYS A 174 -17.45 3.17 10.82
C CYS A 174 -17.73 3.74 9.44
N PHE A 175 -17.18 3.10 8.41
CA PHE A 175 -17.40 3.46 7.01
C PHE A 175 -18.71 2.81 6.54
N GLN A 176 -19.73 3.65 6.43
CA GLN A 176 -21.11 3.28 6.16
C GLN A 176 -21.33 3.06 4.66
N ARG A 177 -21.92 1.94 4.27
CA ARG A 177 -22.00 1.49 2.87
C ARG A 177 -23.39 1.02 2.51
N PRO A 178 -24.07 1.67 1.55
CA PRO A 178 -25.37 1.18 1.10
C PRO A 178 -25.26 -0.10 0.24
N ALA A 179 -24.11 -0.37 -0.39
CA ALA A 179 -23.94 -1.51 -1.27
C ALA A 179 -22.48 -2.04 -1.28
N THR A 180 -21.80 -1.97 -2.44
CA THR A 180 -20.50 -2.61 -2.70
C THR A 180 -19.36 -1.60 -2.84
N GLU A 181 -19.51 -0.41 -2.26
CA GLU A 181 -18.51 0.66 -2.32
C GLU A 181 -17.16 0.17 -1.80
N SER A 182 -16.07 0.55 -2.46
CA SER A 182 -14.74 0.15 -2.01
C SER A 182 -14.35 0.90 -0.74
N VAL A 183 -13.81 0.18 0.23
CA VAL A 183 -13.28 0.77 1.47
C VAL A 183 -11.81 1.12 1.24
N THR A 184 -11.49 2.41 1.26
CA THR A 184 -10.12 2.89 1.08
C THR A 184 -9.20 2.29 2.14
N GLY A 185 -8.09 1.66 1.72
CA GLY A 185 -7.15 1.00 2.63
C GLY A 185 -7.49 -0.45 2.99
N CYS A 186 -8.54 -1.02 2.38
CA CYS A 186 -8.89 -2.43 2.52
C CYS A 186 -8.87 -3.13 1.16
N LEU A 187 -8.68 -4.45 1.19
CA LEU A 187 -8.77 -5.32 0.01
C LEU A 187 -10.09 -6.09 0.01
N GLY A 188 -10.54 -6.44 -1.20
CA GLY A 188 -11.80 -7.14 -1.43
C GLY A 188 -12.98 -6.19 -1.62
N THR A 189 -14.14 -6.75 -1.94
CA THR A 189 -15.39 -5.99 -2.17
C THR A 189 -16.26 -5.90 -0.92
N GLY A 190 -16.09 -6.85 0.01
CA GLY A 190 -17.01 -7.05 1.13
C GLY A 190 -18.40 -7.53 0.71
N GLY A 191 -19.26 -7.78 1.69
CA GLY A 191 -20.71 -7.97 1.51
C GLY A 191 -21.41 -6.68 1.07
N SER A 192 -22.52 -6.82 0.35
CA SER A 192 -23.38 -5.68 -0.02
C SER A 192 -24.09 -5.16 1.23
N GLY A 193 -24.04 -3.85 1.45
CA GLY A 193 -24.68 -3.22 2.60
C GLY A 193 -23.99 -3.53 3.93
N THR A 194 -22.77 -4.07 3.88
CA THR A 194 -21.95 -4.28 5.08
C THR A 194 -21.06 -3.06 5.29
N ASP A 195 -21.08 -2.55 6.50
CA ASP A 195 -20.26 -1.44 6.97
C ASP A 195 -18.95 -1.97 7.55
N TYR A 196 -17.89 -1.16 7.51
CA TYR A 196 -16.58 -1.63 7.98
C TYR A 196 -15.87 -0.54 8.77
N CYS A 197 -15.23 -0.95 9.86
CA CYS A 197 -14.33 -0.07 10.58
C CYS A 197 -13.10 0.24 9.71
N ALA A 198 -12.87 1.51 9.44
CA ALA A 198 -11.85 1.96 8.51
C ALA A 198 -11.05 3.15 9.08
N LEU A 199 -9.82 3.30 8.59
CA LEU A 199 -9.01 4.47 8.90
C LEU A 199 -9.45 5.65 8.05
N ARG A 200 -9.61 6.80 8.70
CA ARG A 200 -9.73 8.09 8.02
C ARG A 200 -8.48 8.93 8.27
N LEU A 201 -7.45 8.68 7.46
CA LEU A 201 -6.11 9.26 7.66
C LEU A 201 -6.09 10.80 7.64
N THR A 202 -6.95 11.42 6.83
CA THR A 202 -7.05 12.88 6.74
C THR A 202 -8.49 13.31 6.47
N THR A 203 -8.81 14.58 6.73
CA THR A 203 -10.09 15.20 6.34
C THR A 203 -10.27 15.33 4.83
N ASN A 204 -9.26 14.99 4.02
CA ASN A 204 -9.36 14.93 2.57
C ASN A 204 -9.67 13.51 2.07
N THR A 205 -9.70 12.50 2.94
CA THR A 205 -10.06 11.14 2.55
C THR A 205 -11.58 11.04 2.43
N LEU A 206 -12.07 10.55 1.29
CA LEU A 206 -13.47 10.22 1.08
C LEU A 206 -13.89 9.16 2.11
N PHE A 207 -14.96 9.46 2.84
CA PHE A 207 -15.42 8.61 3.92
C PHE A 207 -16.94 8.66 4.00
N LEU A 208 -17.62 7.54 3.74
CA LEU A 208 -19.07 7.49 3.84
C LEU A 208 -19.47 7.39 5.31
N LYS A 209 -20.32 8.32 5.74
CA LYS A 209 -20.77 8.47 7.15
C LYS A 209 -22.27 8.20 7.31
N GLY A 210 -22.88 7.56 6.33
CA GLY A 210 -24.29 7.20 6.33
C GLY A 210 -25.11 8.17 5.49
N ASN A 211 -26.40 7.86 5.32
CA ASN A 211 -27.27 8.47 4.32
C ASN A 211 -28.48 9.14 4.98
N ASN A 212 -28.92 10.28 4.44
CA ASN A 212 -30.20 10.94 4.76
C ASN A 212 -30.40 11.16 6.28
N GLY A 213 -29.36 11.65 6.95
CA GLY A 213 -29.39 11.92 8.39
C GLY A 213 -29.26 10.67 9.27
N SER A 214 -28.85 9.52 8.73
CA SER A 214 -28.66 8.28 9.47
C SER A 214 -27.24 7.73 9.32
N PRO A 215 -26.53 7.40 10.41
CA PRO A 215 -26.94 7.62 11.79
C PRO A 215 -26.83 9.11 12.15
N SER A 216 -27.78 9.63 12.94
CA SER A 216 -27.98 11.08 13.13
C SER A 216 -26.80 11.81 13.76
N GLU A 217 -25.99 11.10 14.53
CA GLU A 217 -24.76 11.58 15.16
C GLU A 217 -23.67 11.94 14.17
N ASN A 218 -23.71 11.40 12.95
CA ASN A 218 -22.73 11.69 11.91
C ASN A 218 -23.02 13.00 11.17
N PHE A 219 -24.18 13.63 11.41
CA PHE A 219 -24.61 14.85 10.73
C PHE A 219 -24.50 16.08 11.65
N PRO A 220 -24.11 17.25 11.12
CA PRO A 220 -23.81 17.53 9.70
C PRO A 220 -22.43 17.03 9.25
N LEU A 221 -22.36 16.59 7.99
CA LEU A 221 -21.20 16.00 7.33
C LEU A 221 -20.07 17.02 7.14
N GLY A 222 -18.86 16.63 7.52
CA GLY A 222 -17.63 17.36 7.30
C GLY A 222 -17.07 17.25 5.87
N ARG A 223 -15.88 17.81 5.67
CA ARG A 223 -15.20 17.77 4.37
C ARG A 223 -14.89 16.34 3.97
N CYS A 224 -15.22 15.99 2.72
CA CYS A 224 -15.06 14.65 2.14
C CYS A 224 -15.84 13.55 2.87
N GLU A 225 -16.81 13.90 3.73
CA GLU A 225 -17.77 12.94 4.29
C GLU A 225 -18.95 12.82 3.33
N GLY A 226 -19.29 11.58 3.00
CA GLY A 226 -20.21 11.29 1.93
C GLY A 226 -21.54 10.69 2.37
N ASP A 227 -22.38 10.64 1.33
CA ASP A 227 -23.83 10.44 1.25
C ASP A 227 -24.71 11.61 1.73
N CYS A 228 -24.28 12.84 1.38
CA CYS A 228 -25.14 14.02 1.46
C CYS A 228 -26.21 13.98 0.35
N ASP A 229 -27.44 14.42 0.67
CA ASP A 229 -28.53 14.60 -0.28
C ASP A 229 -28.68 16.08 -0.69
N SER A 230 -28.33 17.00 0.21
CA SER A 230 -28.42 18.44 0.02
C SER A 230 -27.34 19.19 0.80
N ASP A 231 -27.17 20.49 0.49
CA ASP A 231 -26.26 21.38 1.24
C ASP A 231 -26.59 21.48 2.74
N ALA A 232 -27.84 21.16 3.13
CA ALA A 232 -28.26 21.16 4.53
C ALA A 232 -27.65 20.01 5.34
N ASP A 233 -27.20 18.95 4.67
CA ASP A 233 -26.55 17.80 5.31
C ASP A 233 -25.09 18.07 5.63
N CYS A 234 -24.51 19.12 5.03
CA CYS A 234 -23.10 19.47 5.19
C CYS A 234 -22.88 20.55 6.26
N GLN A 235 -21.69 20.54 6.86
CA GLN A 235 -21.25 21.61 7.76
C GLN A 235 -21.23 22.97 7.05
N LEU A 236 -21.38 24.06 7.83
CA LEU A 236 -21.41 25.41 7.30
C LEU A 236 -20.18 25.71 6.42
N GLY A 237 -20.43 26.17 5.20
CA GLY A 237 -19.37 26.49 4.23
C GLY A 237 -18.98 25.34 3.31
N LEU A 238 -19.61 24.18 3.44
CA LEU A 238 -19.52 23.06 2.49
C LEU A 238 -20.78 23.00 1.61
N VAL A 239 -20.65 22.37 0.44
CA VAL A 239 -21.71 22.19 -0.55
C VAL A 239 -21.76 20.72 -0.91
N CYS A 240 -22.96 20.16 -1.04
CA CYS A 240 -23.15 18.78 -1.41
C CYS A 240 -22.90 18.59 -2.91
N GLN A 241 -21.90 17.78 -3.27
CA GLN A 241 -21.62 17.43 -4.66
C GLN A 241 -22.27 16.09 -5.00
N GLN A 242 -23.49 16.16 -5.53
CA GLN A 242 -24.19 15.00 -6.04
C GLN A 242 -23.47 14.36 -7.23
N ARG A 243 -23.45 13.03 -7.24
CA ARG A 243 -22.77 12.22 -8.27
C ARG A 243 -23.74 11.22 -8.89
N THR A 244 -23.56 10.93 -10.17
CA THR A 244 -24.38 9.93 -10.89
C THR A 244 -23.58 8.69 -11.30
N GLY A 245 -22.27 8.68 -11.04
CA GLY A 245 -21.39 7.56 -11.27
C GLY A 245 -20.02 7.75 -10.60
N SER A 246 -18.96 7.55 -11.36
CA SER A 246 -17.56 7.54 -10.88
C SER A 246 -16.88 8.91 -10.92
N GLU A 247 -17.63 10.02 -10.91
CA GLU A 247 -17.05 11.36 -10.92
C GLU A 247 -16.18 11.59 -9.67
N THR A 248 -15.04 12.25 -9.81
CA THR A 248 -14.18 12.56 -8.65
C THR A 248 -14.71 13.76 -7.88
N ILE A 249 -14.59 13.74 -6.55
CA ILE A 249 -14.80 14.92 -5.70
C ILE A 249 -13.50 15.73 -5.62
N PRO A 250 -13.45 16.97 -6.14
CA PRO A 250 -12.23 17.77 -6.15
C PRO A 250 -11.67 18.01 -4.75
N GLY A 251 -10.38 17.75 -4.58
CA GLY A 251 -9.68 17.95 -3.30
C GLY A 251 -9.95 16.87 -2.25
N CYS A 252 -10.64 15.80 -2.63
CA CYS A 252 -10.75 14.57 -1.84
C CYS A 252 -9.99 13.41 -2.52
N ILE A 253 -9.54 12.44 -1.74
CA ILE A 253 -8.81 11.24 -2.17
C ILE A 253 -9.54 9.98 -1.75
N GLY A 254 -9.37 8.90 -2.51
CA GLY A 254 -10.03 7.61 -2.24
C GLY A 254 -11.29 7.42 -3.08
N THR A 255 -12.13 6.50 -2.63
CA THR A 255 -13.40 6.13 -3.25
C THR A 255 -14.53 6.22 -2.26
#